data_AF-A0A661K339-F1
#
_entry.id   AF-A0A661K339-F1
#
_cell.length_a   1.000
_cell.length_b   1.000
_cell.length_c   1.000
_cell.angle_alpha   90.00
_cell.angle_beta   90.00
_cell.angle_gamma   90.00
#
_symmetry.space_group_name_H-M   'P 1'
#
loop_
_entity.id
_entity.type
_entity.pdbx_description
1 polymer ?
#
loop_
_entity_poly.entity_id
_entity_poly.type
_entity_poly.pdbx_seq_one_letter_code
_entity_poly.pdbx_strand_id
1 'polypeptide(L)'
;MSLNLGMFPIALMLLALFIPLIYCLKWKRENLRKVVIIFICCTLIVIGYRITVDLGKIIEPILGYFIGKFILFTLFPLLVIFYLEKSKIKTALMQTGVRRDKLSVSFLLGLGALAITASLTLIIWWGKIEPSSVYWNFVMFFEAFNEEFLFRGVLLLYLWKITNLKVAYSTSVLAFILAHPQHLTQISL
;
A
#
# COMPACT_ATOMS: atom_id res chain seq x y z
N MET A 1 9.83 -29.07 -5.55
CA MET A 1 9.91 -27.60 -5.55
C MET A 1 8.92 -27.11 -4.51
N SER A 2 9.38 -26.88 -3.28
CA SER A 2 8.51 -26.47 -2.17
C SER A 2 7.91 -25.11 -2.51
N LEU A 3 6.57 -25.04 -2.59
CA LEU A 3 5.83 -23.79 -2.59
C LEU A 3 6.15 -23.10 -1.27
N ASN A 4 7.08 -22.16 -1.33
CA ASN A 4 7.49 -21.35 -0.19
C ASN A 4 6.28 -20.46 0.17
N LEU A 5 5.49 -20.91 1.15
CA LEU A 5 4.26 -20.27 1.63
C LEU A 5 4.47 -18.83 2.15
N GLY A 6 5.71 -18.31 2.16
CA GLY A 6 6.02 -16.91 2.44
C GLY A 6 5.46 -15.90 1.43
N MET A 7 5.01 -16.33 0.24
CA MET A 7 4.32 -15.46 -0.74
C MET A 7 2.79 -15.37 -0.53
N PHE A 8 2.23 -16.18 0.38
CA PHE A 8 0.79 -16.36 0.56
C PHE A 8 0.01 -15.16 1.14
N PRO A 9 0.56 -14.33 2.06
CA PRO A 9 -0.25 -13.30 2.72
C PRO A 9 -0.67 -12.18 1.76
N ILE A 10 0.28 -11.65 0.99
CA ILE A 10 0.01 -10.60 0.01
C ILE A 10 -0.95 -11.09 -1.08
N ALA A 11 -0.95 -12.37 -1.43
CA ALA A 11 -1.90 -12.93 -2.38
C ALA A 11 -3.36 -12.89 -1.87
N LEU A 12 -3.59 -13.00 -0.56
CA LEU A 12 -4.93 -12.92 0.03
C LEU A 12 -5.57 -11.55 -0.17
N MET A 13 -4.77 -10.48 -0.30
CA MET A 13 -5.30 -9.14 -0.59
C MET A 13 -6.11 -9.09 -1.90
N LEU A 14 -5.84 -9.99 -2.86
CA LEU A 14 -6.58 -10.08 -4.12
C LEU A 14 -8.05 -10.44 -3.90
N LEU A 15 -8.39 -11.11 -2.79
CA LEU A 15 -9.78 -11.42 -2.46
C LEU A 15 -10.60 -10.14 -2.26
N ALA A 16 -10.01 -9.12 -1.65
CA ALA A 16 -10.68 -7.83 -1.46
C ALA A 16 -11.02 -7.15 -2.79
N LEU A 17 -10.25 -7.40 -3.85
CA LEU A 17 -10.46 -6.79 -5.16
C LEU A 17 -11.65 -7.37 -5.93
N PHE A 18 -12.24 -8.48 -5.47
CA PHE A 18 -13.53 -8.94 -6.00
C PHE A 18 -14.68 -7.99 -5.63
N ILE A 19 -14.58 -7.27 -4.51
CA ILE A 19 -15.61 -6.31 -4.07
C ILE A 19 -15.86 -5.23 -5.15
N PRO A 20 -14.84 -4.46 -5.60
CA PRO A 20 -15.05 -3.44 -6.62
C PRO A 20 -15.37 -4.04 -7.99
N LEU A 21 -14.89 -5.25 -8.31
CA LEU A 21 -15.23 -5.94 -9.56
C LEU A 21 -16.73 -6.28 -9.63
N ILE A 22 -17.25 -6.97 -8.61
CA ILE A 22 -18.67 -7.34 -8.52
C ILE A 22 -19.54 -6.08 -8.51
N TYR A 23 -19.11 -5.05 -7.79
CA TYR A 23 -19.83 -3.77 -7.77
C TYR A 23 -19.91 -3.12 -9.15
N CYS A 24 -18.79 -2.99 -9.87
CA CYS A 24 -18.79 -2.41 -11.21
C CYS A 24 -19.54 -3.26 -12.23
N LEU A 25 -19.48 -4.60 -12.13
CA LEU A 25 -20.25 -5.51 -13.00
C LEU A 25 -21.77 -5.26 -12.91
N LYS A 26 -22.25 -4.97 -11.69
CA LYS A 26 -23.68 -4.82 -11.41
C LYS A 26 -24.18 -3.37 -11.57
N TRP A 27 -23.40 -2.36 -11.15
CA TRP A 27 -23.89 -0.98 -11.06
C TRP A 27 -23.09 0.05 -11.86
N LYS A 28 -21.79 -0.16 -12.13
CA LYS A 28 -20.91 0.84 -12.78
C LYS A 28 -20.05 0.21 -13.89
N ARG A 29 -20.72 -0.32 -14.92
CA ARG A 29 -20.06 -1.08 -16.00
C ARG A 29 -19.07 -0.23 -16.81
N GLU A 30 -19.30 1.08 -16.91
CA GLU A 30 -18.42 2.03 -17.56
C GLU A 30 -17.03 2.12 -16.89
N ASN A 31 -16.98 1.87 -15.58
CA ASN A 31 -15.74 1.87 -14.80
C ASN A 31 -15.09 0.48 -14.67
N LEU A 32 -15.74 -0.57 -15.17
CA LEU A 32 -15.27 -1.95 -15.04
C LEU A 32 -13.87 -2.15 -15.62
N ARG A 33 -13.59 -1.57 -16.80
CA ARG A 33 -12.26 -1.66 -17.42
C ARG A 33 -11.16 -1.11 -16.50
N LYS A 34 -11.41 0.02 -15.82
CA LYS A 34 -10.45 0.61 -14.88
C LYS A 34 -10.22 -0.32 -13.69
N VAL A 35 -11.30 -0.86 -13.12
CA VAL A 35 -11.20 -1.81 -11.98
C VAL A 35 -10.47 -3.09 -12.35
N VAL A 36 -10.73 -3.66 -13.54
CA VAL A 36 -10.01 -4.85 -14.03
C VAL A 36 -8.52 -4.58 -14.17
N ILE A 37 -8.14 -3.41 -14.69
CA ILE A 37 -6.72 -3.05 -14.82
C ILE A 37 -6.07 -2.87 -13.44
N ILE A 38 -6.76 -2.29 -12.45
CA ILE A 38 -6.28 -2.24 -11.06
C ILE A 38 -6.13 -3.65 -10.48
N PHE A 39 -7.09 -4.56 -10.74
CA PHE A 39 -7.00 -5.95 -10.32
C PHE A 39 -5.76 -6.66 -10.91
N ILE A 40 -5.50 -6.45 -12.20
CA ILE A 40 -4.31 -6.98 -12.88
C ILE A 40 -3.04 -6.37 -12.27
N CYS A 41 -3.02 -5.07 -12.02
CA CYS A 41 -1.91 -4.39 -11.36
C CYS A 41 -1.59 -5.04 -10.01
N CYS A 42 -2.58 -5.21 -9.14
CA CYS A 42 -2.37 -5.86 -7.84
C CYS A 42 -1.93 -7.33 -7.97
N THR A 43 -2.47 -8.07 -8.94
CA THR A 43 -2.01 -9.44 -9.22
C THR A 43 -0.53 -9.47 -9.61
N LEU A 44 -0.10 -8.54 -10.46
CA LEU A 44 1.31 -8.41 -10.86
C LEU A 44 2.20 -7.98 -9.69
N ILE A 45 1.69 -7.17 -8.76
CA ILE A 45 2.41 -6.84 -7.52
C ILE A 45 2.64 -8.09 -6.67
N VAL A 46 1.62 -8.94 -6.50
CA VAL A 46 1.74 -10.21 -5.75
C VAL A 46 2.81 -11.10 -6.38
N ILE A 47 2.75 -11.30 -7.70
CA ILE A 47 3.70 -12.14 -8.43
C ILE A 47 5.11 -11.52 -8.39
N GLY A 48 5.18 -10.22 -8.64
CA GLY A 48 6.41 -9.44 -8.66
C GLY A 48 7.02 -9.22 -7.28
N TYR A 49 6.32 -9.53 -6.18
CA TYR A 49 6.82 -9.31 -4.83
C TYR A 49 8.14 -10.02 -4.56
N ARG A 50 8.40 -11.14 -5.24
CA ARG A 50 9.69 -11.84 -5.20
C ARG A 50 10.89 -10.95 -5.58
N ILE A 51 10.68 -9.94 -6.43
CA ILE A 51 11.71 -8.97 -6.83
C ILE A 51 12.29 -8.25 -5.61
N THR A 52 11.51 -8.03 -4.54
CA THR A 52 12.00 -7.42 -3.30
C THR A 52 13.12 -8.25 -2.65
N VAL A 53 12.98 -9.57 -2.66
CA VAL A 53 13.96 -10.51 -2.09
C VAL A 53 15.18 -10.62 -3.00
N ASP A 54 14.96 -10.69 -4.32
CA ASP A 54 16.05 -10.82 -5.28
C ASP A 54 16.91 -9.54 -5.34
N LEU A 55 16.31 -8.35 -5.26
CA LEU A 55 17.04 -7.08 -5.12
C LEU A 55 17.81 -7.00 -3.79
N GLY A 56 17.24 -7.50 -2.70
CA GLY A 56 17.91 -7.58 -1.39
C GLY A 56 19.20 -8.40 -1.42
N LYS A 57 19.27 -9.42 -2.28
CA LYS A 57 20.49 -10.23 -2.47
C LYS A 57 21.56 -9.55 -3.32
N ILE A 58 21.18 -8.63 -4.21
CA ILE A 58 22.08 -7.98 -5.17
C ILE A 58 22.75 -6.74 -4.56
N ILE A 59 21.99 -5.94 -3.82
CA ILE A 59 22.46 -4.64 -3.32
C ILE A 59 22.84 -4.76 -1.84
N GLU A 60 21.82 -4.82 -0.99
CA GLU A 60 21.88 -4.98 0.45
C GLU A 60 20.47 -5.40 0.89
N PRO A 61 20.28 -6.30 1.88
CA PRO A 61 18.97 -6.84 2.22
C PRO A 61 17.89 -5.78 2.49
N ILE A 62 18.22 -4.77 3.29
CA ILE A 62 17.29 -3.71 3.71
C ILE A 62 16.99 -2.77 2.54
N LEU A 63 18.04 -2.29 1.87
CA LEU A 63 17.92 -1.33 0.78
C LEU A 63 17.21 -1.95 -0.44
N GLY A 64 17.54 -3.20 -0.79
CA GLY A 64 16.93 -3.91 -1.91
C GLY A 64 15.45 -4.23 -1.67
N TYR A 65 15.08 -4.59 -0.43
CA TYR A 65 13.67 -4.76 -0.04
C TYR A 65 12.88 -3.45 -0.16
N PHE A 66 13.44 -2.36 0.37
CA PHE A 66 12.88 -1.02 0.25
C PHE A 66 12.67 -0.61 -1.23
N ILE A 67 13.70 -0.72 -2.06
CA ILE A 67 13.63 -0.36 -3.48
C ILE A 67 12.59 -1.21 -4.20
N GLY A 68 12.56 -2.51 -3.94
CA GLY A 68 11.57 -3.41 -4.52
C GLY A 68 10.14 -3.00 -4.16
N LYS A 69 9.87 -2.71 -2.88
CA LYS A 69 8.55 -2.23 -2.43
C LYS A 69 8.20 -0.89 -3.09
N PHE A 70 9.14 0.05 -3.18
CA PHE A 70 8.91 1.34 -3.83
C PHE A 70 8.51 1.18 -5.30
N ILE A 71 9.20 0.30 -6.03
CA ILE A 71 8.88 -0.01 -7.43
C ILE A 71 7.47 -0.60 -7.53
N LEU A 72 7.17 -1.61 -6.71
CA LEU A 72 5.92 -2.38 -6.83
C LEU A 72 4.70 -1.65 -6.27
N PHE A 73 4.81 -0.93 -5.15
CA PHE A 73 3.67 -0.38 -4.43
C PHE A 73 3.45 1.11 -4.75
N THR A 74 4.47 1.80 -5.25
CA THR A 74 4.39 3.23 -5.56
C THR A 74 4.50 3.48 -7.06
N LEU A 75 5.65 3.15 -7.68
CA LEU A 75 5.89 3.50 -9.08
C LEU A 75 4.94 2.76 -10.02
N PHE A 76 4.80 1.45 -9.85
CA PHE A 76 4.00 0.63 -10.75
C PHE A 76 2.50 1.00 -10.73
N PRO A 77 1.83 1.14 -9.57
CA PRO A 77 0.46 1.63 -9.51
C PRO A 77 0.30 3.05 -10.07
N LEU A 78 1.28 3.93 -9.84
CA LEU A 78 1.25 5.28 -10.40
C LEU A 78 1.31 5.26 -11.93
N LEU A 79 2.16 4.41 -12.53
CA LEU A 79 2.22 4.19 -13.98
C LEU A 79 0.89 3.65 -14.53
N VAL A 80 0.24 2.74 -13.81
CA VAL A 80 -1.08 2.21 -14.18
C VAL A 80 -2.14 3.32 -14.16
N ILE A 81 -2.17 4.16 -13.13
CA ILE A 81 -3.10 5.30 -13.07
C ILE A 81 -2.80 6.32 -14.18
N PHE A 82 -1.53 6.61 -14.43
CA PHE A 82 -1.11 7.48 -15.52
C PHE A 82 -1.62 6.95 -16.87
N TYR A 83 -1.48 5.65 -17.12
CA TYR A 83 -2.01 4.98 -18.31
C TYR A 83 -3.55 5.05 -18.38
N LEU A 84 -4.25 4.75 -17.28
CA LEU A 84 -5.71 4.73 -17.22
C LEU A 84 -6.35 6.10 -17.45
N GLU A 85 -5.75 7.16 -16.92
CA GLU A 85 -6.28 8.52 -17.02
C GLU A 85 -5.77 9.28 -18.25
N LYS A 86 -4.80 8.72 -18.99
CA LYS A 86 -4.14 9.36 -20.15
C LYS A 86 -3.77 10.83 -19.85
N SER A 87 -3.30 11.08 -18.63
CA SER A 87 -3.20 12.43 -18.07
C SER A 87 -1.76 12.75 -17.69
N LYS A 88 -1.43 14.04 -17.48
CA LYS A 88 -0.11 14.43 -16.98
C LYS A 88 0.14 13.81 -15.60
N ILE A 89 1.41 13.56 -15.26
CA ILE A 89 1.80 12.94 -13.98
C ILE A 89 1.24 13.68 -12.75
N LYS A 90 1.13 15.01 -12.84
CA LYS A 90 0.50 15.85 -11.80
C LYS A 90 -0.96 15.44 -11.54
N THR A 91 -1.72 15.15 -12.60
CA THR A 91 -3.11 14.72 -12.48
C THR A 91 -3.19 13.33 -11.88
N ALA A 92 -2.36 12.38 -12.33
CA ALA A 92 -2.30 11.03 -11.76
C ALA A 92 -1.99 11.04 -10.25
N LEU A 93 -1.03 11.87 -9.82
CA LEU A 93 -0.71 12.09 -8.41
C LEU A 93 -1.88 12.70 -7.62
N MET A 94 -2.60 13.66 -8.21
CA MET A 94 -3.83 14.18 -7.58
C MET A 94 -4.94 13.13 -7.49
N GLN A 95 -4.95 12.13 -8.38
CA GLN A 95 -5.89 11.02 -8.29
C GLN A 95 -5.65 10.14 -7.08
N THR A 96 -4.38 9.98 -6.67
CA THR A 96 -3.96 9.22 -5.48
C THR A 96 -3.86 10.05 -4.19
N GLY A 97 -4.33 11.31 -4.22
CA GLY A 97 -4.38 12.17 -3.03
C GLY A 97 -3.19 13.12 -2.85
N VAL A 98 -2.17 13.04 -3.71
CA VAL A 98 -0.99 13.92 -3.63
C VAL A 98 -1.36 15.30 -4.18
N ARG A 99 -1.46 16.28 -3.27
CA ARG A 99 -1.89 17.66 -3.56
C ARG A 99 -0.90 18.66 -3.01
N ARG A 100 -0.40 19.58 -3.86
CA ARG A 100 0.54 20.64 -3.43
C ARG A 100 -0.11 21.69 -2.54
N ASP A 101 -1.39 21.98 -2.77
CA ASP A 101 -2.17 23.00 -2.04
C ASP A 101 -2.40 22.65 -0.57
N LYS A 102 -2.29 21.37 -0.18
CA LYS A 102 -2.50 20.90 1.18
C LYS A 102 -1.22 20.49 1.92
N LEU A 103 -0.05 20.79 1.35
CA LEU A 103 1.22 20.30 1.86
C LEU A 103 1.51 20.80 3.28
N SER A 104 1.18 22.05 3.59
CA SER A 104 1.31 22.63 4.94
C SER A 104 0.44 21.92 5.97
N VAL A 105 -0.82 21.64 5.62
CA VAL A 105 -1.76 20.91 6.50
C VAL A 105 -1.30 19.47 6.69
N SER A 106 -0.87 18.79 5.63
CA SER A 106 -0.31 17.43 5.70
C SER A 106 0.95 17.38 6.57
N PHE A 107 1.81 18.39 6.48
CA PHE A 107 3.00 18.50 7.34
C PHE A 107 2.61 18.68 8.81
N LEU A 108 1.65 19.56 9.12
CA LEU A 108 1.15 19.76 10.48
C LEU A 108 0.53 18.48 11.06
N LEU A 109 -0.32 17.80 10.28
CA LEU A 109 -0.92 16.52 10.67
C LEU A 109 0.14 15.43 10.86
N GLY A 110 1.17 15.41 10.02
CA GLY A 110 2.31 14.52 10.14
C GLY A 110 3.10 14.74 11.43
N LEU A 111 3.36 16.00 11.80
CA LEU A 111 3.99 16.34 13.09
C LEU A 111 3.11 15.93 14.28
N GLY A 112 1.79 16.13 14.18
CA GLY A 112 0.84 15.69 15.20
C GLY A 112 0.85 14.16 15.38
N ALA A 113 0.80 13.42 14.27
CA ALA A 113 0.91 11.96 14.29
C ALA A 113 2.26 11.51 14.88
N LEU A 114 3.37 12.17 14.52
CA LEU A 114 4.69 11.87 15.05
C LEU A 114 4.74 12.08 16.57
N ALA A 115 4.17 13.18 17.08
CA ALA A 115 4.11 13.44 18.52
C ALA A 115 3.28 12.38 19.26
N ILE A 116 2.13 11.98 18.71
CA ILE A 116 1.29 10.91 19.28
C ILE A 116 2.04 9.58 19.28
N THR A 117 2.65 9.20 18.15
CA THR A 117 3.40 7.95 18.03
C THR A 117 4.60 7.93 18.98
N ALA A 118 5.36 9.02 19.08
CA ALA A 118 6.48 9.13 20.03
C ALA A 118 6.02 8.99 21.48
N SER A 119 4.88 9.60 21.83
CA SER A 119 4.30 9.48 23.17
C SER A 119 3.87 8.05 23.48
N LEU A 120 3.19 7.38 22.54
CA LEU A 120 2.81 5.98 22.67
C LEU A 120 4.02 5.07 22.78
N THR A 121 5.05 5.29 21.97
CA THR A 121 6.31 4.53 22.04
C THR A 121 6.97 4.71 23.41
N LEU A 122 7.07 5.93 23.93
CA LEU A 122 7.61 6.19 25.27
C LEU A 122 6.83 5.47 26.37
N ILE A 123 5.50 5.39 26.26
CA ILE A 123 4.65 4.66 27.22
C ILE A 123 4.89 3.15 27.12
N ILE A 124 4.88 2.60 25.90
CA ILE A 124 5.01 1.15 25.66
C ILE A 124 6.40 0.65 26.05
N TRP A 125 7.44 1.45 25.79
CA TRP A 125 8.84 1.10 25.99
C TRP A 125 9.43 1.68 27.28
N TRP A 126 8.60 2.19 28.18
CA TRP A 126 9.06 2.75 29.45
C TRP A 126 9.91 1.73 30.22
N GLY A 127 11.21 2.03 30.37
CA GLY A 127 12.16 1.16 31.06
C GLY A 127 12.84 0.08 30.19
N LYS A 128 12.67 0.09 28.86
CA LYS A 128 13.37 -0.80 27.92
C LYS A 128 14.31 0.02 27.03
N ILE A 129 15.52 -0.50 26.79
CA ILE A 129 16.50 0.11 25.88
C ILE A 129 16.24 -0.44 24.48
N GLU A 130 15.96 0.44 23.52
CA GLU A 130 16.02 0.09 22.09
C GLU A 130 17.18 0.82 21.40
N PRO A 131 17.97 0.13 20.57
CA PRO A 131 18.92 0.77 19.68
C PRO A 131 18.26 0.97 18.31
N SER A 132 17.40 1.97 18.14
CA SER A 132 16.96 2.33 16.78
C SER A 132 18.00 3.27 16.17
N SER A 133 18.75 2.81 15.17
CA SER A 133 19.63 3.68 14.38
C SER A 133 18.80 4.62 13.50
N VAL A 134 19.30 5.84 13.24
CA VAL A 134 18.64 6.82 12.35
C VAL A 134 18.34 6.22 10.97
N TYR A 135 19.23 5.34 10.48
CA TYR A 135 19.07 4.60 9.24
C TYR A 135 17.82 3.71 9.24
N TRP A 136 17.57 2.98 10.34
CA TRP A 136 16.40 2.11 10.46
C TRP A 136 15.08 2.90 10.46
N ASN A 137 15.04 4.05 11.15
CA ASN A 137 13.86 4.91 11.18
C ASN A 137 13.50 5.47 9.79
N PHE A 138 14.52 5.81 9.01
CA PHE A 138 14.33 6.24 7.63
C PHE A 138 13.70 5.13 6.79
N VAL A 139 14.24 3.91 6.84
CA VAL A 139 13.70 2.77 6.10
C VAL A 139 12.25 2.48 6.49
N MET A 140 11.94 2.44 7.78
CA MET A 140 10.60 2.17 8.30
C MET A 140 9.57 3.23 7.83
N PHE A 141 9.95 4.50 7.81
CA PHE A 141 9.09 5.56 7.27
C PHE A 141 8.73 5.32 5.80
N PHE A 142 9.72 4.97 4.99
CA PHE A 142 9.50 4.72 3.56
C PHE A 142 8.72 3.43 3.30
N GLU A 143 8.90 2.40 4.12
CA GLU A 143 8.06 1.21 4.08
C GLU A 143 6.60 1.55 4.34
N ALA A 144 6.32 2.29 5.42
CA ALA A 144 4.96 2.72 5.74
C ALA A 144 4.38 3.60 4.62
N PHE A 145 5.18 4.50 4.03
CA PHE A 145 4.75 5.33 2.91
C PHE A 145 4.35 4.49 1.69
N ASN A 146 5.15 3.50 1.31
CA ASN A 146 4.89 2.64 0.15
C ASN A 146 3.56 1.89 0.30
N GLU A 147 3.30 1.36 1.49
CA GLU A 147 2.05 0.66 1.78
C GLU A 147 0.86 1.62 1.80
N GLU A 148 0.98 2.75 2.48
CA GLU A 148 -0.09 3.76 2.50
C GLU A 148 -0.39 4.31 1.10
N PHE A 149 0.61 4.44 0.22
CA PHE A 149 0.40 4.84 -1.16
C PHE A 149 -0.48 3.83 -1.92
N LEU A 150 -0.17 2.53 -1.82
CA LEU A 150 -0.97 1.49 -2.46
C LEU A 150 -2.37 1.40 -1.85
N PHE A 151 -2.46 1.22 -0.53
CA PHE A 151 -3.75 0.93 0.11
C PHE A 151 -4.63 2.17 0.19
N ARG A 152 -4.10 3.35 0.55
CA ARG A 152 -4.92 4.56 0.76
C ARG A 152 -4.90 5.44 -0.48
N GLY A 153 -3.74 5.60 -1.13
CA GLY A 153 -3.65 6.36 -2.37
C GLY A 153 -4.42 5.70 -3.53
N VAL A 154 -4.18 4.41 -3.77
CA VAL A 154 -4.77 3.71 -4.92
C VAL A 154 -6.08 3.01 -4.53
N LEU A 155 -6.05 2.07 -3.59
CA LEU A 155 -7.22 1.23 -3.30
C LEU A 155 -8.35 1.98 -2.57
N LEU A 156 -8.07 3.08 -1.87
CA LEU A 156 -9.11 3.93 -1.30
C LEU A 156 -9.43 5.12 -2.21
N LEU A 157 -8.49 6.04 -2.42
CA LEU A 157 -8.80 7.32 -3.07
C LEU A 157 -9.09 7.16 -4.57
N TYR A 158 -8.33 6.35 -5.30
CA TYR A 158 -8.61 6.14 -6.73
C TYR A 158 -9.89 5.31 -6.93
N LEU A 159 -10.05 4.18 -6.21
CA LEU A 159 -11.26 3.36 -6.33
C LEU A 159 -12.52 4.11 -5.93
N TRP A 160 -12.47 5.01 -4.94
CA TRP A 160 -13.63 5.81 -4.54
C TRP A 160 -14.19 6.62 -5.72
N LYS A 161 -13.31 7.19 -6.55
CA LYS A 161 -13.72 8.00 -7.72
C LYS A 161 -14.46 7.18 -8.78
N ILE A 162 -14.06 5.94 -8.98
CA ILE A 162 -14.63 5.06 -10.02
C ILE A 162 -15.69 4.09 -9.48
N THR A 163 -15.84 3.96 -8.17
CA THR A 163 -16.85 3.12 -7.49
C THR A 163 -17.73 3.95 -6.55
N ASN A 164 -17.61 3.76 -5.24
CA ASN A 164 -18.18 4.58 -4.17
C ASN A 164 -17.29 4.46 -2.91
N LEU A 165 -17.56 5.28 -1.88
CA LEU A 165 -16.72 5.31 -0.68
C LEU A 165 -16.75 3.98 0.09
N LYS A 166 -17.94 3.34 0.22
CA LYS A 166 -18.10 2.09 0.97
C LYS A 166 -17.28 0.97 0.36
N VAL A 167 -17.37 0.79 -0.96
CA VAL A 167 -16.62 -0.20 -1.75
C VAL A 167 -15.13 0.05 -1.62
N ALA A 168 -14.67 1.27 -1.86
CA ALA A 168 -13.25 1.61 -1.79
C ALA A 168 -12.67 1.43 -0.38
N TYR A 169 -13.41 1.84 0.65
CA TYR A 169 -13.01 1.67 2.04
C TYR A 169 -12.93 0.20 2.44
N SER A 170 -13.97 -0.59 2.18
CA SER A 170 -13.97 -2.04 2.46
C SER A 170 -12.84 -2.75 1.71
N THR A 171 -12.61 -2.39 0.44
CA THR A 171 -11.53 -2.97 -0.38
C THR A 171 -10.16 -2.63 0.21
N SER A 172 -9.89 -1.36 0.51
CA SER A 172 -8.60 -0.89 1.02
C SER A 172 -8.26 -1.48 2.38
N VAL A 173 -9.23 -1.49 3.31
CA VAL A 173 -9.01 -2.01 4.67
C VAL A 173 -8.86 -3.53 4.64
N LEU A 174 -9.73 -4.25 3.93
CA LEU A 174 -9.65 -5.70 3.85
C LEU A 174 -8.37 -6.14 3.13
N ALA A 175 -7.98 -5.48 2.03
CA ALA A 175 -6.73 -5.76 1.35
C ALA A 175 -5.52 -5.56 2.27
N PHE A 176 -5.52 -4.47 3.07
CA PHE A 176 -4.44 -4.20 4.02
C PHE A 176 -4.34 -5.28 5.10
N ILE A 177 -5.46 -5.66 5.72
CA ILE A 177 -5.49 -6.71 6.75
C ILE A 177 -4.99 -8.04 6.17
N LEU A 178 -5.49 -8.42 4.99
CA LEU A 178 -5.14 -9.68 4.34
C LEU A 178 -3.68 -9.73 3.89
N ALA A 179 -3.09 -8.58 3.52
CA ALA A 179 -1.69 -8.50 3.12
C ALA A 179 -0.70 -8.77 4.28
N HIS A 180 -1.15 -8.68 5.54
CA HIS A 180 -0.32 -8.81 6.73
C HIS A 180 -0.65 -10.11 7.50
N PRO A 181 0.21 -11.15 7.42
CA PRO A 181 -0.07 -12.45 8.02
C PRO A 181 -0.11 -12.43 9.56
N GLN A 182 0.50 -11.43 10.18
CA GLN A 182 0.52 -11.24 11.63
C GLN A 182 -0.90 -11.10 12.21
N HIS A 183 -1.86 -10.60 11.41
CA HIS A 183 -3.28 -10.52 11.79
C HIS A 183 -4.01 -11.87 11.67
N LEU A 184 -3.46 -12.84 10.95
CA LEU A 184 -4.04 -14.18 10.76
C LEU A 184 -3.45 -15.19 11.74
N THR A 185 -2.17 -15.05 12.10
CA THR A 185 -1.48 -15.96 13.05
C THR A 185 -1.84 -15.71 14.52
N GLN A 186 -2.43 -14.56 14.87
CA GLN A 186 -2.96 -14.32 16.22
C GLN A 186 -4.33 -14.99 16.48
N ILE A 187 -4.96 -15.57 15.44
CA ILE A 187 -6.27 -16.24 15.56
C ILE A 187 -6.09 -17.74 15.87
N SER A 188 -4.87 -18.27 15.79
CA SER A 188 -4.54 -19.61 16.27
C SER A 188 -3.90 -19.53 17.67
N LEU A 189 -4.74 -19.39 18.69
CA LEU A 189 -4.43 -19.69 20.09
C LEU A 189 -5.42 -20.76 20.56
#